data_AF-A0A357CXV4-F1
#
_entry.id   AF-A0A357CXV4-F1
#
_cell.length_a   1.000
_cell.length_b   1.000
_cell.length_c   1.000
_cell.angle_alpha   90.00
_cell.angle_beta   90.00
_cell.angle_gamma   90.00
#
_symmetry.space_group_name_H-M   'P 1'
#
loop_
_entity.id
_entity.type
_entity.pdbx_description
1 polymer ?
#
loop_
_entity_poly.entity_id
_entity_poly.type
_entity_poly.pdbx_seq_one_letter_code
_entity_poly.pdbx_strand_id
1 'polypeptide(L)'
;MPKSKNQKLKILYILNALKKTDENNPITVNGLIGMLNANDIKAERKSIYDDLESLENFGYDIIRTKGRNCGVFLGAREFELPELKLLVDAVLSSKFITEKKSRQLIEKLASLAGGGDQTSILKRQVFIEGRVKARNESIFNTIDHIHTAIADNKMVSFQYYTYIVRDGRIERVARHGGKKYEVSPWSLTWDDEFYYLLAYDEKSNMIKHFRVDKMTDISIMQKPRKGKMLFGVSGIAA
;
A
#
# COMPACT_ATOMS: atom_id res chain seq x y z
N MET A 1 23.32 -31.50 21.67
CA MET A 1 24.21 -30.38 21.30
C MET A 1 23.61 -29.08 21.80
N PRO A 2 24.39 -28.19 22.44
CA PRO A 2 23.85 -26.89 22.87
C PRO A 2 23.37 -26.13 21.62
N LYS A 3 22.11 -25.70 21.63
CA LYS A 3 21.53 -24.92 20.53
C LYS A 3 22.40 -23.68 20.32
N SER A 4 22.98 -23.54 19.13
CA SER A 4 23.65 -22.30 18.70
C SER A 4 22.79 -21.09 19.08
N LYS A 5 23.42 -19.98 19.50
CA LYS A 5 22.76 -18.73 19.89
C LYS A 5 21.72 -18.25 18.85
N ASN A 6 21.91 -18.62 17.57
CA ASN A 6 21.05 -18.22 16.46
C ASN A 6 20.18 -19.36 15.89
N GLN A 7 20.09 -20.51 16.57
CA GLN A 7 19.39 -21.68 16.01
C GLN A 7 17.89 -21.43 15.78
N LYS A 8 17.26 -20.56 16.57
CA LYS A 8 15.85 -20.16 16.37
C LYS A 8 15.65 -19.35 15.08
N LEU A 9 16.69 -18.64 14.62
CA LEU A 9 16.64 -17.84 13.40
C LEU A 9 16.77 -18.69 12.13
N LYS A 10 17.33 -19.91 12.25
CA LYS A 10 17.58 -20.83 11.12
C LYS A 10 16.40 -20.95 10.16
N ILE A 11 15.22 -21.27 10.70
CA ILE A 11 14.01 -21.49 9.90
C ILE A 11 13.53 -20.20 9.20
N LEU A 12 13.72 -19.03 9.82
CA LEU A 12 13.39 -17.74 9.21
C LEU A 12 14.34 -17.41 8.06
N TYR A 13 15.63 -17.74 8.19
CA TYR A 13 16.59 -17.60 7.09
C TYR A 13 16.26 -18.53 5.93
N ILE A 14 15.89 -19.79 6.20
CA ILE A 14 15.45 -20.74 5.17
C ILE A 14 14.21 -20.21 4.45
N LEU A 15 13.20 -19.74 5.19
CA LEU A 15 12.00 -19.16 4.58
C LEU A 15 12.33 -17.94 3.72
N ASN A 16 13.18 -17.03 4.20
CA ASN A 16 13.59 -15.85 3.44
C ASN A 16 14.37 -16.23 2.17
N ALA A 17 15.12 -17.32 2.19
CA ALA A 17 15.78 -17.86 1.00
C ALA A 17 14.76 -18.42 0.00
N LEU A 18 13.80 -19.24 0.48
CA LEU A 18 12.75 -19.82 -0.36
C LEU A 18 11.86 -18.76 -1.00
N LYS A 19 11.56 -17.65 -0.31
CA LYS A 19 10.83 -16.52 -0.89
C LYS A 19 11.51 -15.94 -2.14
N LYS A 20 12.83 -16.12 -2.29
CA LYS A 20 13.63 -15.67 -3.45
C LYS A 20 13.73 -16.68 -4.59
N THR A 21 13.12 -17.85 -4.44
CA THR A 21 13.20 -18.95 -5.41
C THR A 21 11.90 -19.12 -6.17
N ASP A 22 11.98 -19.64 -7.39
CA ASP A 22 10.84 -20.01 -8.22
C ASP A 22 11.15 -21.30 -8.99
N GLU A 23 10.22 -21.75 -9.82
CA GLU A 23 10.36 -22.95 -10.65
C GLU A 23 11.61 -22.93 -11.56
N ASN A 24 12.06 -21.73 -11.94
CA ASN A 24 13.21 -21.51 -12.81
C ASN A 24 14.52 -21.36 -12.01
N ASN A 25 14.42 -20.94 -10.74
CA ASN A 25 15.55 -20.65 -9.86
C ASN A 25 15.41 -21.36 -8.49
N PRO A 26 15.46 -22.70 -8.44
CA PRO A 26 15.40 -23.43 -7.18
C PRO A 26 16.71 -23.30 -6.39
N ILE A 27 16.64 -23.39 -5.06
CA ILE A 27 17.82 -23.42 -4.17
C ILE A 27 18.12 -24.86 -3.73
N THR A 28 19.38 -25.26 -3.78
CA THR A 28 19.78 -26.58 -3.27
C THR A 28 19.87 -26.59 -1.74
N VAL A 29 19.72 -27.75 -1.12
CA VAL A 29 19.97 -27.93 0.34
C VAL A 29 21.38 -27.51 0.72
N ASN A 30 22.38 -27.77 -0.12
CA ASN A 30 23.74 -27.30 0.10
C ASN A 30 23.84 -25.77 0.02
N GLY A 31 23.09 -25.14 -0.89
CA GLY A 31 22.99 -23.69 -0.99
C GLY A 31 22.38 -23.07 0.27
N LEU A 32 21.32 -23.67 0.82
CA LEU A 32 20.74 -23.28 2.10
C LEU A 32 21.76 -23.38 3.24
N ILE A 33 22.51 -24.49 3.32
CA ILE A 33 23.57 -24.67 4.33
C ILE A 33 24.66 -23.62 4.17
N GLY A 34 25.12 -23.34 2.94
CA GLY A 34 26.11 -22.30 2.66
C GLY A 34 25.65 -20.91 3.11
N MET A 35 24.41 -20.55 2.81
CA MET A 35 23.79 -19.29 3.26
C MET A 35 23.69 -19.21 4.79
N LEU A 36 23.28 -20.28 5.46
CA LEU A 36 23.19 -20.33 6.92
C LEU A 36 24.56 -20.20 7.58
N ASN A 37 25.58 -20.86 7.02
CA ASN A 37 26.96 -20.73 7.50
C ASN A 37 27.49 -19.29 7.38
N ALA A 38 27.14 -18.57 6.30
CA ALA A 38 27.47 -17.15 6.14
C ALA A 38 26.81 -16.23 7.19
N ASN A 39 25.81 -16.73 7.92
CA ASN A 39 25.15 -16.05 9.04
C ASN A 39 25.48 -16.70 10.40
N ASP A 40 26.61 -17.43 10.49
CA ASP A 40 27.06 -18.15 11.69
C ASP A 40 26.08 -19.20 12.25
N ILE A 41 25.22 -19.76 11.38
CA ILE A 41 24.27 -20.81 11.72
C ILE A 41 24.74 -22.13 11.14
N LYS A 42 25.23 -23.02 12.00
CA LYS A 42 25.58 -24.39 11.61
C LYS A 42 24.31 -25.22 11.41
N ALA A 43 24.18 -25.83 10.25
CA ALA A 43 23.07 -26.73 9.92
C ALA A 43 23.57 -27.95 9.15
N GLU A 44 23.00 -29.10 9.46
CA GLU A 44 23.21 -30.34 8.71
C GLU A 44 22.02 -30.61 7.78
N ARG A 45 22.22 -31.42 6.73
CA ARG A 45 21.18 -31.74 5.73
C ARG A 45 19.88 -32.23 6.36
N LYS A 46 19.96 -33.14 7.34
CA LYS A 46 18.79 -33.67 8.04
C LYS A 46 17.98 -32.55 8.69
N SER A 47 18.65 -31.67 9.43
CA SER A 47 18.03 -30.52 10.08
C SER A 47 17.40 -29.50 9.12
N ILE A 48 17.84 -29.45 7.85
CA ILE A 48 17.22 -28.60 6.82
C ILE A 48 15.93 -29.25 6.35
N TYR A 49 15.91 -30.57 6.11
CA TYR A 49 14.69 -31.28 5.74
C TYR A 49 13.62 -31.16 6.84
N ASP A 50 14.00 -31.29 8.11
CA ASP A 50 13.09 -31.11 9.24
C ASP A 50 12.48 -29.68 9.27
N ASP A 51 13.27 -28.64 8.96
CA ASP A 51 12.77 -27.26 8.88
C ASP A 51 11.85 -27.06 7.66
N LEU A 52 12.18 -27.65 6.51
CA LEU A 52 11.35 -27.58 5.31
C LEU A 52 9.98 -28.24 5.56
N GLU A 53 9.96 -29.41 6.18
CA GLU A 53 8.73 -30.09 6.60
C GLU A 53 7.94 -29.26 7.61
N SER A 54 8.62 -28.60 8.55
CA SER A 54 7.98 -27.68 9.49
C SER A 54 7.31 -26.49 8.79
N LEU A 55 7.94 -25.94 7.74
CA LEU A 55 7.37 -24.87 6.93
C LEU A 55 6.17 -25.34 6.10
N GLU A 56 6.22 -26.56 5.55
CA GLU A 56 5.07 -27.17 4.86
C GLU A 56 3.89 -27.37 5.80
N ASN A 57 4.13 -27.93 6.99
CA ASN A 57 3.10 -28.12 8.01
C ASN A 57 2.51 -26.80 8.51
N PHE A 58 3.29 -25.71 8.45
CA PHE A 58 2.80 -24.36 8.75
C PHE A 58 1.91 -23.79 7.62
N GLY A 59 2.05 -24.29 6.39
CA GLY A 59 1.22 -23.91 5.24
C GLY A 59 1.99 -23.30 4.06
N TYR A 60 3.32 -23.37 4.04
CA TYR A 60 4.09 -22.96 2.85
C TYR A 60 4.10 -24.07 1.80
N ASP A 61 3.78 -23.73 0.56
CA ASP A 61 3.87 -24.66 -0.58
C ASP A 61 5.32 -24.79 -1.05
N ILE A 62 6.02 -25.81 -0.55
CA ILE A 62 7.44 -26.06 -0.87
C ILE A 62 7.54 -27.20 -1.89
N ILE A 63 8.00 -26.88 -3.10
CA ILE A 63 8.14 -27.82 -4.19
C ILE A 63 9.60 -28.31 -4.25
N ARG A 64 9.77 -29.64 -4.39
CA ARG A 64 11.08 -30.29 -4.50
C ARG A 64 11.27 -30.84 -5.92
N THR A 65 12.34 -30.42 -6.58
CA THR A 65 12.65 -30.83 -7.96
C THR A 65 13.83 -31.78 -8.02
N LYS A 66 13.78 -32.71 -8.98
CA LYS A 66 14.88 -33.64 -9.30
C LYS A 66 15.42 -33.34 -10.70
N GLY A 67 16.67 -33.71 -10.97
CA GLY A 67 17.30 -33.56 -12.29
C GLY A 67 18.24 -32.36 -12.38
N ARG A 68 18.31 -31.72 -13.57
CA ARG A 68 19.27 -30.65 -13.88
C ARG A 68 19.06 -29.38 -13.06
N ASN A 69 17.81 -29.03 -12.76
CA ASN A 69 17.42 -27.97 -11.83
C ASN A 69 17.00 -28.58 -10.49
N CYS A 70 17.85 -29.38 -9.86
CA CYS A 70 17.53 -29.99 -8.56
C CYS A 70 17.56 -28.94 -7.44
N GLY A 71 16.58 -29.02 -6.54
CA GLY A 71 16.51 -28.11 -5.40
C GLY A 71 15.12 -28.06 -4.79
N VAL A 72 14.91 -27.01 -4.01
CA VAL A 72 13.65 -26.68 -3.36
C VAL A 72 13.28 -25.24 -3.72
N PHE A 73 12.00 -24.98 -3.90
CA PHE A 73 11.49 -23.64 -4.13
C PHE A 73 10.09 -23.45 -3.55
N LEU A 74 9.64 -22.21 -3.46
CA LEU A 74 8.29 -21.88 -3.02
C LEU A 74 7.34 -21.85 -4.23
N GLY A 75 6.35 -22.73 -4.25
CA GLY A 75 5.39 -22.89 -5.34
C GLY A 75 4.35 -21.76 -5.37
N ALA A 76 3.55 -21.65 -4.32
CA ALA A 76 2.57 -20.57 -4.17
C ALA A 76 3.17 -19.34 -3.46
N ARG A 77 2.86 -18.15 -3.97
CA ARG A 77 3.23 -16.86 -3.36
C ARG A 77 2.01 -16.09 -2.92
N GLU A 78 2.22 -15.13 -2.01
CA GLU A 78 1.17 -14.20 -1.59
C GLU A 78 0.71 -13.29 -2.74
N PHE A 79 1.62 -12.96 -3.64
CA PHE A 79 1.35 -12.24 -4.88
C PHE A 79 2.13 -12.85 -6.04
N GLU A 80 1.44 -13.05 -7.14
CA GLU A 80 2.05 -13.44 -8.41
C GLU A 80 2.62 -12.20 -9.12
N LEU A 81 3.64 -12.41 -9.95
CA LEU A 81 4.29 -11.31 -10.68
C LEU A 81 3.31 -10.46 -11.53
N PRO A 82 2.31 -11.03 -12.24
CA PRO A 82 1.30 -10.25 -12.96
C PRO A 82 0.45 -9.36 -12.05
N GLU A 83 0.11 -9.82 -10.84
CA GLU A 83 -0.67 -9.04 -9.87
C GLU A 83 0.15 -7.86 -9.35
N LEU A 84 1.44 -8.07 -9.06
CA LEU A 84 2.34 -6.99 -8.68
C LEU A 84 2.54 -5.97 -9.79
N LYS A 85 2.63 -6.41 -11.05
CA LYS A 85 2.67 -5.49 -12.21
C LYS A 85 1.42 -4.62 -12.26
N LEU A 86 0.24 -5.23 -12.12
CA LEU A 86 -1.03 -4.51 -12.10
C LEU A 86 -1.07 -3.46 -10.98
N LEU A 87 -0.64 -3.82 -9.77
CA LEU A 87 -0.60 -2.90 -8.63
C LEU A 87 0.41 -1.76 -8.85
N VAL A 88 1.58 -2.07 -9.41
CA VAL A 88 2.57 -1.05 -9.79
C VAL A 88 2.00 -0.10 -10.84
N ASP A 89 1.31 -0.61 -11.86
CA ASP A 89 0.65 0.20 -12.89
C ASP A 89 -0.44 1.11 -12.31
N ALA A 90 -1.23 0.63 -11.34
CA ALA A 90 -2.23 1.42 -10.64
C ALA A 90 -1.59 2.58 -9.84
N VAL A 91 -0.51 2.31 -9.10
CA VAL A 91 0.26 3.34 -8.37
C VAL A 91 0.88 4.36 -9.33
N LEU A 92 1.46 3.89 -10.43
CA LEU A 92 2.05 4.75 -11.46
C LEU A 92 1.01 5.61 -12.18
N SER A 93 -0.21 5.10 -12.37
CA SER A 93 -1.30 5.83 -13.04
C SER A 93 -1.99 6.83 -12.13
N SER A 94 -1.95 6.63 -10.81
CA SER A 94 -2.59 7.53 -9.86
C SER A 94 -1.95 8.94 -9.81
N LYS A 95 -2.72 9.98 -10.16
CA LYS A 95 -2.23 11.37 -10.10
C LYS A 95 -2.19 11.94 -8.68
N PHE A 96 -2.95 11.40 -7.73
CA PHE A 96 -3.02 11.93 -6.36
C PHE A 96 -1.84 11.51 -5.47
N ILE A 97 -1.05 10.51 -5.89
CA ILE A 97 0.13 10.05 -5.16
C ILE A 97 1.34 10.84 -5.65
N THR A 98 2.15 11.38 -4.75
CA THR A 98 3.39 12.07 -5.14
C THR A 98 4.37 11.11 -5.80
N GLU A 99 5.32 11.63 -6.60
CA GLU A 99 6.36 10.81 -7.20
C GLU A 99 7.19 10.06 -6.14
N LYS A 100 7.59 10.77 -5.08
CA LYS A 100 8.31 10.22 -3.93
C LYS A 100 7.53 9.05 -3.30
N LYS A 101 6.24 9.25 -3.04
CA LYS A 101 5.40 8.21 -2.43
C LYS A 101 5.15 7.04 -3.38
N SER A 102 5.00 7.30 -4.68
CA SER A 102 4.87 6.27 -5.70
C SER A 102 6.10 5.37 -5.73
N ARG A 103 7.31 5.95 -5.73
CA ARG A 103 8.57 5.19 -5.66
C ARG A 103 8.63 4.31 -4.41
N GLN A 104 8.30 4.86 -3.24
CA GLN A 104 8.26 4.09 -1.99
C GLN A 104 7.25 2.95 -2.02
N LEU A 105 6.06 3.15 -2.60
CA LEU A 105 5.05 2.09 -2.72
C LEU A 105 5.50 1.00 -3.69
N ILE A 106 6.08 1.38 -4.82
CA ILE A 106 6.59 0.42 -5.80
C ILE A 106 7.76 -0.38 -5.24
N GLU A 107 8.64 0.22 -4.44
CA GLU A 107 9.69 -0.51 -3.73
C GLU A 107 9.12 -1.55 -2.76
N LYS A 108 8.05 -1.21 -2.03
CA LYS A 108 7.35 -2.15 -1.15
C LYS A 108 6.70 -3.28 -1.94
N LEU A 109 5.99 -2.97 -3.02
CA LEU A 109 5.37 -3.98 -3.90
C LEU A 109 6.43 -4.90 -4.53
N ALA A 110 7.53 -4.33 -5.01
CA ALA A 110 8.62 -5.09 -5.62
C ALA A 110 9.35 -5.99 -4.60
N SER A 111 9.29 -5.67 -3.30
CA SER A 111 9.80 -6.56 -2.24
C SER A 111 8.91 -7.77 -1.99
N LEU A 112 7.62 -7.71 -2.36
CA LEU A 112 6.69 -8.85 -2.30
C LEU A 112 6.90 -9.84 -3.45
N ALA A 113 7.58 -9.44 -4.54
CA ALA A 113 7.93 -10.30 -5.67
C ALA A 113 9.00 -11.36 -5.35
N GLY A 114 9.33 -11.54 -4.08
CA GLY A 114 10.28 -12.55 -3.64
C GLY A 114 11.76 -12.23 -3.89
N GLY A 115 12.11 -11.32 -4.81
CA GLY A 115 13.49 -10.87 -5.04
C GLY A 115 14.01 -11.12 -6.46
N GLY A 116 15.32 -10.92 -6.66
CA GLY A 116 16.01 -11.21 -7.92
C GLY A 116 15.56 -10.35 -9.11
N ASP A 117 15.46 -10.98 -10.28
CA ASP A 117 15.10 -10.31 -11.54
C ASP A 117 13.67 -9.75 -11.53
N GLN A 118 12.75 -10.39 -10.80
CA GLN A 118 11.36 -9.94 -10.69
C GLN A 118 11.26 -8.55 -10.05
N THR A 119 12.00 -8.32 -8.96
CA THR A 119 12.11 -6.99 -8.33
C THR A 119 12.70 -5.97 -9.30
N SER A 120 13.70 -6.35 -10.10
CA SER A 120 14.33 -5.47 -11.09
C SER A 120 13.38 -5.11 -12.23
N ILE A 121 12.57 -6.06 -12.71
CA ILE A 121 11.53 -5.85 -13.73
C ILE A 121 10.52 -4.82 -13.25
N LEU A 122 10.00 -4.96 -12.03
CA LEU A 122 9.02 -4.03 -11.45
C LEU A 122 9.61 -2.62 -11.26
N LYS A 123 10.89 -2.53 -10.86
CA LYS A 123 11.58 -1.24 -10.69
C LYS A 123 11.88 -0.53 -12.01
N ARG A 124 12.11 -1.25 -13.12
CA ARG A 124 12.37 -0.65 -14.43
C ARG A 124 11.16 0.07 -15.01
N GLN A 125 9.94 -0.39 -14.71
CA GLN A 125 8.70 0.28 -15.15
C GLN A 125 8.51 1.69 -14.54
N VAL A 126 9.27 2.03 -13.49
CA VAL A 126 9.12 3.30 -12.75
C VAL A 126 9.64 4.52 -13.52
N PHE A 127 10.51 4.32 -14.51
CA PHE A 127 11.18 5.41 -15.23
C PHE A 127 10.37 6.00 -16.41
N ILE A 128 9.04 5.97 -16.35
CA ILE A 128 8.21 6.68 -17.33
C ILE A 128 8.10 8.15 -16.89
N GLU A 129 9.00 8.98 -17.41
CA GLU A 129 8.98 10.44 -17.23
C GLU A 129 7.73 11.08 -17.87
N GLY A 130 7.26 12.20 -17.29
CA GLY A 130 6.21 13.03 -17.90
C GLY A 130 4.80 12.93 -17.31
N ARG A 131 4.58 12.14 -16.25
CA ARG A 131 3.25 12.06 -15.59
C ARG A 131 3.05 13.17 -14.57
N VAL A 132 1.98 13.95 -14.71
CA VAL A 132 1.60 14.98 -13.72
C VAL A 132 1.14 14.29 -12.43
N LYS A 133 1.94 14.42 -11.37
CA LYS A 133 1.66 13.87 -10.03
C LYS A 133 1.33 15.00 -9.05
N ALA A 134 0.60 14.65 -8.00
CA ALA A 134 0.27 15.56 -6.92
C ALA A 134 1.54 16.08 -6.24
N ARG A 135 1.48 17.32 -5.75
CA ARG A 135 2.54 17.94 -4.96
C ARG A 135 2.30 17.81 -3.44
N ASN A 136 1.13 17.32 -3.04
CA ASN A 136 0.71 17.29 -1.64
C ASN A 136 0.63 15.85 -1.10
N GLU A 137 1.49 15.53 -0.13
CA GLU A 137 1.50 14.23 0.56
C GLU A 137 0.41 14.11 1.63
N SER A 138 -0.24 15.21 2.03
CA SER A 138 -1.22 15.23 3.13
C SER A 138 -2.54 14.54 2.79
N ILE A 139 -2.78 14.19 1.52
CA ILE A 139 -4.06 13.64 1.06
C ILE A 139 -4.40 12.32 1.77
N PHE A 140 -3.42 11.45 2.02
CA PHE A 140 -3.63 10.19 2.72
C PHE A 140 -4.12 10.37 4.15
N ASN A 141 -3.55 11.35 4.85
CA ASN A 141 -3.96 11.69 6.21
C ASN A 141 -5.40 12.27 6.20
N THR A 142 -5.73 13.12 5.24
CA THR A 142 -7.09 13.65 5.09
C THR A 142 -8.12 12.54 4.82
N ILE A 143 -7.80 11.59 3.93
CA ILE A 143 -8.65 10.43 3.63
C ILE A 143 -8.91 9.60 4.90
N ASP A 144 -7.86 9.32 5.66
CA ASP A 144 -7.93 8.55 6.91
C ASP A 144 -8.80 9.26 7.98
N HIS A 145 -8.65 10.58 8.14
CA HIS A 145 -9.50 11.38 9.03
C HIS A 145 -10.97 11.37 8.60
N ILE A 146 -11.25 11.42 7.29
CA ILE A 146 -12.62 11.34 6.77
C ILE A 146 -13.23 9.97 7.07
N HIS A 147 -12.51 8.88 6.80
CA HIS A 147 -12.99 7.53 7.11
C HIS A 147 -13.25 7.35 8.60
N THR A 148 -12.32 7.79 9.45
CA THR A 148 -12.47 7.74 10.91
C THR A 148 -13.69 8.53 11.36
N ALA A 149 -13.89 9.74 10.85
CA ALA A 149 -15.06 10.55 11.20
C ALA A 149 -16.39 9.92 10.74
N ILE A 150 -16.41 9.27 9.57
CA ILE A 150 -17.58 8.53 9.07
C ILE A 150 -17.89 7.35 10.00
N ALA A 151 -16.89 6.55 10.35
CA ALA A 151 -17.01 5.39 11.23
C ALA A 151 -17.49 5.78 12.63
N ASP A 152 -16.91 6.84 13.20
CA ASP A 152 -17.25 7.36 14.53
C ASP A 152 -18.54 8.20 14.55
N ASN A 153 -19.18 8.38 13.39
CA ASN A 153 -20.36 9.22 13.22
C ASN A 153 -20.15 10.68 13.69
N LYS A 154 -18.98 11.25 13.41
CA LYS A 154 -18.57 12.61 13.78
C LYS A 154 -18.48 13.57 12.60
N MET A 155 -18.68 14.85 12.87
CA MET A 155 -18.43 15.94 11.91
C MET A 155 -16.92 16.16 11.71
N VAL A 156 -16.56 16.79 10.60
CA VAL A 156 -15.19 17.23 10.32
C VAL A 156 -15.13 18.73 10.10
N SER A 157 -13.99 19.33 10.44
CA SER A 157 -13.65 20.69 10.05
C SER A 157 -12.39 20.74 9.21
N PHE A 158 -12.33 21.60 8.19
CA PHE A 158 -11.17 21.75 7.32
C PHE A 158 -11.13 23.13 6.66
N GLN A 159 -9.96 23.57 6.19
CA GLN A 159 -9.84 24.70 5.27
C GLN A 159 -9.90 24.21 3.83
N TYR A 160 -10.45 25.03 2.93
CA TYR A 160 -10.65 24.65 1.54
C TYR A 160 -10.11 25.72 0.60
N TYR A 161 -9.36 25.30 -0.41
CA TYR A 161 -8.69 26.18 -1.34
C TYR A 161 -9.21 26.04 -2.77
N THR A 162 -8.96 27.05 -3.58
CA THR A 162 -9.13 27.01 -5.03
C THR A 162 -7.85 27.53 -5.68
N TYR A 163 -7.65 27.18 -6.93
CA TYR A 163 -6.58 27.74 -7.74
C TYR A 163 -7.18 28.79 -8.66
N ILE A 164 -6.57 29.96 -8.73
CA ILE A 164 -6.91 31.02 -9.68
C ILE A 164 -5.67 31.36 -10.50
N VAL A 165 -5.87 31.82 -11.74
CA VAL A 165 -4.78 32.33 -12.57
C VAL A 165 -4.74 33.84 -12.41
N ARG A 166 -3.59 34.36 -11.96
CA ARG A 166 -3.30 35.80 -11.88
C ARG A 166 -1.96 36.05 -12.56
N ASP A 167 -1.95 36.95 -13.54
CA ASP A 167 -0.74 37.35 -14.27
C ASP A 167 0.06 36.16 -14.85
N GLY A 168 -0.66 35.17 -15.41
CA GLY A 168 -0.05 33.96 -15.98
C GLY A 168 0.50 32.97 -14.95
N ARG A 169 0.31 33.20 -13.65
CA ARG A 169 0.72 32.31 -12.55
C ARG A 169 -0.50 31.68 -11.88
N ILE A 170 -0.36 30.41 -11.48
CA ILE A 170 -1.38 29.69 -10.73
C ILE A 170 -1.17 29.99 -9.23
N GLU A 171 -2.14 30.66 -8.61
CA GLU A 171 -2.13 31.01 -7.19
C GLU A 171 -3.16 30.17 -6.42
N ARG A 172 -2.75 29.65 -5.26
CA ARG A 172 -3.65 28.94 -4.33
C ARG A 172 -4.32 29.96 -3.40
N VAL A 173 -5.63 30.10 -3.49
CA VAL A 173 -6.42 31.06 -2.70
C VAL A 173 -7.42 30.33 -1.82
N ALA A 174 -7.50 30.73 -0.54
CA ALA A 174 -8.43 30.14 0.41
C ALA A 174 -9.87 30.57 0.09
N ARG A 175 -10.80 29.62 0.07
CA ARG A 175 -12.23 29.94 0.00
C ARG A 175 -12.70 30.52 1.34
N HIS A 176 -13.75 31.34 1.29
CA HIS A 176 -14.33 32.00 2.46
C HIS A 176 -13.31 32.74 3.34
N GLY A 177 -12.25 33.31 2.75
CA GLY A 177 -11.21 34.02 3.49
C GLY A 177 -10.44 33.13 4.47
N GLY A 178 -10.34 31.81 4.21
CA GLY A 178 -9.61 30.87 5.08
C GLY A 178 -10.41 30.35 6.27
N LYS A 179 -11.69 30.68 6.38
CA LYS A 179 -12.57 30.11 7.40
C LYS A 179 -12.70 28.59 7.21
N LYS A 180 -12.75 27.86 8.32
CA LYS A 180 -12.99 26.42 8.30
C LYS A 180 -14.44 26.11 7.88
N TYR A 181 -14.57 25.09 7.05
CA TYR A 181 -15.82 24.40 6.81
C TYR A 181 -16.09 23.48 8.00
N GLU A 182 -17.35 23.35 8.40
CA GLU A 182 -17.80 22.35 9.38
C GLU A 182 -18.93 21.56 8.71
N VAL A 183 -18.68 20.29 8.39
CA VAL A 183 -19.61 19.49 7.60
C VAL A 183 -19.74 18.08 8.18
N SER A 184 -20.83 17.40 7.85
CA SER A 184 -21.03 15.98 8.20
C SER A 184 -20.59 15.11 7.02
N PRO A 185 -19.46 14.39 7.12
CA PRO A 185 -18.97 13.56 6.02
C PRO A 185 -19.86 12.32 5.89
N TRP A 186 -20.33 11.99 4.69
CA TRP A 186 -21.23 10.85 4.48
C TRP A 186 -20.62 9.77 3.62
N SER A 187 -19.92 10.14 2.55
CA SER A 187 -19.21 9.19 1.70
C SER A 187 -17.95 9.83 1.14
N LEU A 188 -16.97 8.98 0.82
CA LEU A 188 -15.75 9.35 0.13
C LEU A 188 -15.71 8.55 -1.17
N THR A 189 -15.78 9.23 -2.30
CA THR A 189 -15.78 8.62 -3.63
C THR A 189 -14.49 8.94 -4.37
N TRP A 190 -14.08 8.05 -5.27
CA TRP A 190 -12.99 8.29 -6.20
C TRP A 190 -13.60 8.38 -7.61
N ASP A 191 -13.37 9.50 -8.28
CA ASP A 191 -13.88 9.79 -9.62
C ASP A 191 -12.91 10.69 -10.38
N ASP A 192 -12.76 10.51 -11.68
CA ASP A 192 -11.83 11.27 -12.54
C ASP A 192 -10.45 11.53 -11.87
N GLU A 193 -9.88 10.48 -11.27
CA GLU A 193 -8.60 10.47 -10.55
C GLU A 193 -8.50 11.28 -9.24
N PHE A 194 -9.60 11.87 -8.78
CA PHE A 194 -9.66 12.64 -7.53
C PHE A 194 -10.59 12.01 -6.49
N TYR A 195 -10.23 12.19 -5.22
CA TYR A 195 -11.14 11.88 -4.12
C TYR A 195 -12.10 13.04 -3.87
N TYR A 196 -13.38 12.71 -3.73
CA TYR A 196 -14.45 13.63 -3.40
C TYR A 196 -15.12 13.20 -2.10
N LEU A 197 -15.15 14.12 -1.14
CA LEU A 197 -15.97 13.99 0.05
C LEU A 197 -17.37 14.49 -0.27
N LEU A 198 -18.35 13.61 -0.13
CA LEU A 198 -19.77 13.96 -0.08
C LEU A 198 -20.12 14.25 1.37
N ALA A 199 -20.48 15.50 1.66
CA ALA A 199 -20.78 15.94 3.01
C ALA A 199 -22.00 16.85 3.05
N TYR A 200 -22.78 16.70 4.12
CA TYR A 200 -23.88 17.60 4.42
C TYR A 200 -23.34 18.89 5.06
N ASP A 201 -23.67 20.02 4.45
CA ASP A 201 -23.36 21.36 4.96
C ASP A 201 -24.60 21.98 5.58
N GLU A 202 -24.61 22.09 6.90
CA GLU A 202 -25.76 22.61 7.66
C GLU A 202 -26.12 24.05 7.28
N LYS A 203 -25.13 24.89 6.97
CA LYS A 203 -25.37 26.31 6.65
C LYS A 203 -26.18 26.50 5.38
N SER A 204 -26.11 25.54 4.46
CA SER A 204 -26.82 25.58 3.17
C SER A 204 -27.89 24.50 3.03
N ASN A 205 -28.07 23.66 4.06
CA ASN A 205 -29.04 22.57 4.12
C ASN A 205 -29.01 21.64 2.87
N MET A 206 -27.81 21.29 2.39
CA MET A 206 -27.64 20.45 1.21
C MET A 206 -26.39 19.56 1.29
N ILE A 207 -26.37 18.50 0.48
CA ILE A 207 -25.16 17.70 0.23
C ILE A 207 -24.27 18.45 -0.75
N LYS A 208 -22.99 18.60 -0.41
CA LYS A 208 -21.94 19.18 -1.25
C LYS A 208 -20.84 18.16 -1.48
N HIS A 209 -20.18 18.27 -2.63
CA HIS A 209 -18.96 17.54 -2.92
C HIS A 209 -17.74 18.45 -2.71
N PHE A 210 -16.71 17.92 -2.05
CA PHE A 210 -15.47 18.61 -1.80
C PHE A 210 -14.31 17.75 -2.29
N ARG A 211 -13.46 18.32 -3.14
CA ARG A 211 -12.25 17.68 -3.61
C ARG A 211 -11.22 17.61 -2.49
N VAL A 212 -10.79 16.40 -2.14
CA VAL A 212 -9.92 16.18 -0.97
C VAL A 212 -8.52 16.76 -1.20
N ASP A 213 -8.03 16.82 -2.44
CA ASP A 213 -6.77 17.49 -2.79
C ASP A 213 -6.77 19.00 -2.48
N LYS A 214 -7.95 19.61 -2.35
CA LYS A 214 -8.15 21.03 -2.03
C LYS A 214 -8.38 21.30 -0.54
N MET A 215 -8.37 20.25 0.30
CA MET A 215 -8.54 20.36 1.74
C MET A 215 -7.19 20.43 2.47
N THR A 216 -7.13 21.25 3.52
CA THR A 216 -6.02 21.24 4.49
C THR A 216 -6.56 21.34 5.92
N ASP A 217 -5.70 21.04 6.89
CA ASP A 217 -5.96 21.23 8.32
C ASP A 217 -7.27 20.57 8.78
N ILE A 218 -7.51 19.37 8.24
CA ILE A 218 -8.67 18.56 8.59
C ILE A 218 -8.58 18.10 10.04
N SER A 219 -9.69 18.15 10.74
CA SER A 219 -9.80 17.65 12.11
C SER A 219 -11.19 17.07 12.35
N ILE A 220 -11.24 15.97 13.10
CA ILE A 220 -12.50 15.38 13.56
C ILE A 220 -13.04 16.22 14.72
N MET A 221 -14.32 16.53 14.67
CA MET A 221 -15.00 17.32 15.69
C MET A 221 -15.70 16.41 16.69
N GLN A 222 -15.80 16.83 17.96
CA GLN A 222 -16.66 16.16 18.94
C GLN A 222 -18.14 16.60 18.79
N LYS A 223 -18.65 16.54 17.55
CA LYS A 223 -20.04 16.83 17.20
C LYS A 223 -20.59 15.67 16.36
N PRO A 224 -21.81 15.17 16.62
CA PRO A 224 -22.39 14.09 15.83
C PRO A 224 -22.73 14.57 14.42
N ARG A 225 -22.66 13.66 13.43
CA ARG A 225 -23.08 13.96 12.06
C ARG A 225 -24.57 14.31 11.97
N LYS A 226 -24.88 15.18 11.01
CA LYS A 226 -26.22 15.66 10.65
C LYS A 226 -26.51 15.37 9.18
N GLY A 227 -27.78 15.43 8.79
CA GLY A 227 -28.20 15.29 7.38
C GLY A 227 -28.41 13.85 6.89
N LYS A 228 -28.56 12.86 7.80
CA LYS A 228 -28.76 11.44 7.45
C LYS A 228 -29.91 11.22 6.46
N MET A 229 -31.03 11.92 6.66
CA MET A 229 -32.22 11.79 5.80
C MET A 229 -31.96 12.29 4.37
N LEU A 230 -31.16 13.35 4.20
CA LEU A 230 -30.83 13.89 2.87
C LEU A 230 -29.85 12.99 2.11
N PHE A 231 -28.96 12.30 2.82
CA PHE A 231 -28.04 11.36 2.19
C PHE A 231 -28.77 10.09 1.69
N GLY A 232 -29.68 9.52 2.47
CA GLY A 232 -30.42 8.31 2.10
C GLY A 232 -31.33 8.45 0.88
N VAL A 233 -31.70 9.68 0.49
CA VAL A 233 -32.53 9.97 -0.70
C VAL A 233 -31.69 10.20 -1.96
N SER A 234 -30.38 10.47 -1.82
CA SER A 234 -29.53 10.93 -2.92
C SER A 234 -29.07 9.86 -3.91
N GLY A 235 -29.47 8.60 -3.72
CA GLY A 235 -29.14 7.49 -4.65
C GLY A 235 -27.67 7.08 -4.68
N ILE A 236 -26.83 7.70 -3.84
CA ILE A 236 -25.42 7.35 -3.67
C ILE A 236 -25.39 6.26 -2.60
N ALA A 237 -25.37 5.01 -3.05
CA ALA A 237 -25.23 3.85 -2.17
C ALA A 237 -23.97 4.00 -1.32
N ALA A 238 -24.10 3.64 -0.03
CA ALA A 238 -23.01 3.60 0.93
C ALA A 238 -21.95 2.56 0.54
#